data_AF-A0AA44F7X2-F1
#
_entry.id   AF-A0AA44F7X2-F1
#
_cell.length_a   1.000
_cell.length_b   1.000
_cell.length_c   1.000
_cell.angle_alpha   90.00
_cell.angle_beta   90.00
_cell.angle_gamma   90.00
#
_symmetry.space_group_name_H-M   'P 1'
#
loop_
_entity.id
_entity.type
_entity.pdbx_description
1 polymer ?
#
loop_
_entity_poly.entity_id
_entity_poly.type
_entity_poly.pdbx_seq_one_letter_code
_entity_poly.pdbx_strand_id
1 'polypeptide(L)'
;MNPETILEHDGIQQPIIDWALDYGITPAIIIGRLERGLSIADAITTPMQTGFRGQRLPIFSNEQVSRRSRDTWTPTHTVDGITKTLAEWAEGLNLSLSSLELRLAKGMPLEVALTTPNMTLKRRLDKLACSKAGRSGAHTPPGVSDDLDAGLGTGAGSTSQAMPNITFSKEAAE
;
A
#
# COMPACT_ATOMS: atom_id res chain seq x y z
N MET A 1 17.13 -1.95 -28.84
CA MET A 1 18.10 -3.07 -29.06
C MET A 1 17.32 -4.33 -29.46
N ASN A 2 17.90 -5.31 -30.19
CA ASN A 2 17.19 -6.55 -30.57
C ASN A 2 17.53 -7.70 -29.60
N PRO A 3 16.61 -8.65 -29.30
CA PRO A 3 16.86 -9.75 -28.37
C PRO A 3 17.89 -10.78 -28.86
N GLU A 4 18.20 -10.79 -30.16
CA GLU A 4 19.24 -11.63 -30.77
C GLU A 4 20.64 -10.99 -30.69
N THR A 5 20.76 -9.79 -30.09
CA THR A 5 22.06 -9.11 -29.94
C THR A 5 22.95 -9.91 -29.00
N ILE A 6 24.19 -10.22 -29.42
CA ILE A 6 25.17 -10.96 -28.63
C ILE A 6 25.81 -10.02 -27.59
N LEU A 7 25.81 -10.43 -26.33
CA LEU A 7 26.47 -9.73 -25.23
C LEU A 7 27.57 -10.60 -24.63
N GLU A 8 28.68 -9.96 -24.27
CA GLU A 8 29.79 -10.59 -23.56
C GLU A 8 29.71 -10.27 -22.05
N HIS A 9 29.68 -11.31 -21.23
CA HIS A 9 29.74 -11.22 -19.77
C HIS A 9 30.54 -12.41 -19.23
N ASP A 10 31.52 -12.15 -18.36
CA ASP A 10 32.41 -13.16 -17.77
C ASP A 10 33.14 -14.04 -18.80
N GLY A 11 33.50 -13.48 -19.95
CA GLY A 11 34.19 -14.17 -21.04
C GLY A 11 33.30 -15.10 -21.86
N ILE A 12 31.98 -15.08 -21.63
CA ILE A 12 30.99 -15.85 -22.37
C ILE A 12 30.22 -14.89 -23.29
N GLN A 13 30.12 -15.24 -24.58
CA GLN A 13 29.34 -14.50 -25.57
C GLN A 13 28.05 -15.27 -25.87
N GLN A 14 26.91 -14.68 -25.51
CA GLN A 14 25.58 -15.27 -25.71
C GLN A 14 24.57 -14.19 -26.13
N PRO A 15 23.50 -14.54 -26.87
CA PRO A 15 22.45 -13.60 -27.20
C PRO A 15 21.65 -13.19 -25.95
N ILE A 16 21.05 -12.00 -25.97
CA ILE A 16 20.23 -11.48 -24.85
C ILE A 16 19.13 -12.48 -24.44
N ILE A 17 18.55 -13.21 -25.40
CA ILE A 17 17.50 -14.19 -25.12
C ILE A 17 17.98 -15.36 -24.24
N ASP A 18 19.23 -15.81 -24.41
CA ASP A 18 19.80 -16.91 -23.62
C ASP A 18 20.19 -16.41 -22.23
N TRP A 19 20.80 -15.23 -22.14
CA TRP A 19 21.07 -14.58 -20.84
C TRP A 19 19.80 -14.36 -20.02
N ALA A 20 18.70 -13.96 -20.68
CA ALA A 20 17.40 -13.82 -20.05
C ALA A 20 16.89 -15.14 -19.45
N LEU A 21 17.05 -16.24 -20.19
CA LEU A 21 16.63 -17.56 -19.75
C LEU A 21 17.47 -18.07 -18.57
N ASP A 22 18.79 -17.90 -18.61
CA ASP A 22 19.71 -18.35 -17.57
C ASP A 22 19.47 -17.65 -16.22
N TYR A 23 19.11 -16.36 -16.24
CA TYR A 23 18.91 -15.55 -15.03
C TYR A 23 17.44 -15.41 -14.62
N GLY A 24 16.50 -15.99 -15.39
CA GLY A 24 15.07 -15.88 -15.12
C GLY A 24 14.52 -14.45 -15.21
N ILE A 25 15.08 -13.64 -16.11
CA ILE A 25 14.62 -12.27 -16.41
C ILE A 25 14.16 -12.19 -17.86
N THR A 26 13.27 -11.26 -18.22
CA THR A 26 12.82 -11.16 -19.61
C THR A 26 13.85 -10.41 -20.49
N PRO A 27 13.99 -10.73 -21.78
CA PRO A 27 14.89 -10.00 -22.69
C PRO A 27 14.63 -8.49 -22.69
N ALA A 28 13.36 -8.09 -22.58
CA ALA A 28 12.94 -6.69 -22.50
C ALA A 28 13.51 -5.95 -21.28
N ILE A 29 13.70 -6.63 -20.14
CA ILE A 29 14.31 -6.04 -18.95
C ILE A 29 15.79 -5.75 -19.19
N ILE A 30 16.52 -6.70 -19.77
CA ILE A 30 17.95 -6.51 -20.11
C ILE A 30 18.10 -5.33 -21.09
N ILE A 31 17.30 -5.31 -22.17
CA ILE A 31 17.30 -4.23 -23.15
C ILE A 31 17.01 -2.87 -22.49
N GLY A 32 15.95 -2.79 -21.68
CA GLY A 32 15.59 -1.55 -21.00
C GLY A 32 16.63 -1.09 -19.96
N ARG A 33 17.41 -2.01 -19.37
CA ARG A 33 18.54 -1.66 -18.49
C ARG A 33 19.70 -1.09 -19.30
N LEU A 34 20.06 -1.71 -20.41
CA LEU A 34 21.12 -1.21 -21.32
C LEU A 34 20.75 0.15 -21.92
N GLU A 35 19.49 0.36 -22.31
CA GLU A 35 19.01 1.64 -22.83
C GLU A 35 19.01 2.77 -21.78
N ARG A 36 18.97 2.42 -20.48
CA ARG A 36 19.16 3.36 -19.36
C ARG A 36 20.63 3.60 -19.01
N GLY A 37 21.56 2.95 -19.72
CA GLY A 37 23.00 3.09 -19.52
C GLY A 37 23.57 2.23 -18.39
N LEU A 38 22.88 1.16 -17.96
CA LEU A 38 23.50 0.18 -17.06
C LEU A 38 24.60 -0.60 -17.79
N SER A 39 25.60 -1.05 -17.04
CA SER A 39 26.61 -1.97 -17.57
C SER A 39 25.99 -3.31 -17.97
N ILE A 40 26.64 -4.05 -18.87
CA ILE A 40 26.18 -5.38 -19.30
C ILE A 40 26.06 -6.33 -18.09
N ALA A 41 27.07 -6.32 -17.22
CA ALA A 41 27.09 -7.14 -16.01
C ALA A 41 25.90 -6.80 -15.08
N ASP A 42 25.64 -5.51 -14.81
CA ASP A 42 24.51 -5.10 -13.97
C ASP A 42 23.16 -5.41 -14.64
N ALA A 43 23.10 -5.27 -15.97
CA ALA A 43 21.87 -5.50 -16.72
C ALA A 43 21.40 -6.97 -16.60
N ILE A 44 22.35 -7.91 -16.54
CA ILE A 44 22.09 -9.36 -16.43
C ILE A 44 21.91 -9.76 -14.95
N THR A 45 22.82 -9.34 -14.07
CA THR A 45 22.89 -9.87 -12.69
C THR A 45 21.94 -9.19 -11.71
N THR A 46 21.44 -7.99 -12.00
CA THR A 46 20.52 -7.30 -11.07
C THR A 46 19.21 -8.09 -10.99
N PRO A 47 18.77 -8.55 -9.81
CA PRO A 47 17.51 -9.28 -9.69
C PRO A 47 16.33 -8.39 -10.10
N MET A 48 15.26 -9.00 -10.62
CA MET A 48 14.02 -8.27 -10.86
C MET A 48 13.50 -7.76 -9.52
N GLN A 49 13.29 -6.45 -9.37
CA GLN A 49 12.54 -5.91 -8.24
C GLN A 49 11.08 -6.32 -8.42
N THR A 50 10.72 -7.49 -7.91
CA THR A 50 9.40 -8.12 -8.07
C THR A 50 8.29 -7.46 -7.26
N GLY A 51 8.52 -6.30 -6.65
CA GLY A 51 7.48 -5.59 -5.92
C GLY A 51 7.70 -4.10 -5.87
N PHE A 52 6.68 -3.34 -6.30
CA PHE A 52 6.53 -1.97 -5.82
C PHE A 52 6.41 -2.00 -4.30
N ARG A 53 7.07 -1.06 -3.59
CA ARG A 53 6.83 -0.89 -2.14
C ARG A 53 5.33 -0.75 -1.90
N GLY A 54 4.73 -1.73 -1.24
CA GLY A 54 3.29 -1.75 -0.94
C GLY A 54 2.45 -2.70 -1.78
N GLN A 55 2.95 -3.25 -2.89
CA GLN A 55 2.30 -4.39 -3.54
C GLN A 55 2.55 -5.65 -2.69
N ARG A 56 1.58 -5.95 -1.83
CA ARG A 56 1.45 -7.28 -1.23
C ARG A 56 0.71 -8.15 -2.23
N LEU A 57 1.19 -9.36 -2.46
CA LEU A 57 0.38 -10.38 -3.11
C LEU A 57 -0.97 -10.47 -2.38
N PRO A 58 -2.09 -10.69 -3.11
CA PRO A 58 -3.37 -10.91 -2.47
C PRO A 58 -3.21 -11.98 -1.39
N ILE A 59 -3.79 -11.73 -0.23
CA ILE A 59 -3.79 -12.72 0.85
C ILE A 59 -4.79 -13.78 0.42
N PHE A 60 -4.29 -14.90 -0.10
CA PHE A 60 -5.13 -15.98 -0.63
C PHE A 60 -5.64 -16.91 0.48
N SER A 61 -5.01 -16.89 1.67
CA SER A 61 -5.51 -17.60 2.85
C SER A 61 -5.30 -16.83 4.15
N ASN A 62 -6.20 -17.02 5.12
CA ASN A 62 -6.06 -16.43 6.47
C ASN A 62 -4.81 -16.92 7.22
N GLU A 63 -4.21 -18.02 6.79
CA GLU A 63 -2.95 -18.56 7.32
C GLU A 63 -1.73 -17.75 6.84
N GLN A 64 -1.81 -17.13 5.65
CA GLN A 64 -0.79 -16.22 5.12
C GLN A 64 -0.79 -14.86 5.81
N VAL A 65 -1.87 -14.50 6.50
CA VAL A 65 -1.82 -13.42 7.48
C VAL A 65 -0.96 -13.96 8.61
N SER A 66 0.36 -13.77 8.51
CA SER A 66 1.25 -14.06 9.62
C SER A 66 0.65 -13.35 10.82
N ARG A 67 0.05 -14.12 11.74
CA ARG A 67 -0.24 -13.70 13.10
C ARG A 67 1.11 -13.60 13.79
N ARG A 68 1.99 -12.74 13.27
CA ARG A 68 2.80 -11.93 14.17
C ARG A 68 1.74 -11.11 14.91
N SER A 69 1.15 -11.76 15.93
CA SER A 69 0.79 -11.12 17.16
C SER A 69 2.04 -10.35 17.46
N ARG A 70 2.02 -9.11 16.99
CA ARG A 70 2.97 -8.12 17.40
C ARG A 70 2.53 -8.02 18.84
N ASP A 71 3.15 -8.86 19.67
CA ASP A 71 3.26 -8.63 21.08
C ASP A 71 4.04 -7.31 21.11
N THR A 72 3.28 -6.25 20.86
CA THR A 72 3.74 -4.90 20.77
C THR A 72 4.12 -4.68 22.20
N TRP A 73 5.40 -4.88 22.48
CA TRP A 73 6.01 -4.44 23.71
C TRP A 73 5.57 -3.00 23.90
N THR A 74 4.56 -2.80 24.75
CA THR A 74 4.01 -1.48 25.02
C THR A 74 4.90 -0.93 26.13
N PRO A 75 5.73 0.08 25.84
CA PRO A 75 6.62 0.61 26.86
C PRO A 75 5.79 1.13 28.04
N THR A 76 6.12 0.64 29.23
CA THR A 76 5.58 1.15 30.48
C THR A 76 6.38 2.37 30.91
N HIS A 77 5.69 3.33 31.50
CA HIS A 77 6.32 4.55 31.98
C HIS A 77 5.93 4.81 33.43
N THR A 78 6.95 5.17 34.22
CA THR A 78 6.79 5.52 35.63
C THR A 78 6.69 7.03 35.78
N VAL A 79 5.60 7.51 36.38
CA VAL A 79 5.41 8.92 36.76
C VAL A 79 4.90 8.95 38.19
N ASP A 80 5.53 9.74 39.07
CA ASP A 80 5.17 9.84 40.50
C ASP A 80 5.12 8.48 41.23
N GLY A 81 6.00 7.55 40.84
CA GLY A 81 6.04 6.19 41.41
C GLY A 81 4.98 5.23 40.86
N ILE A 82 4.13 5.66 39.93
CA ILE A 82 3.11 4.84 39.30
C ILE A 82 3.59 4.40 37.91
N THR A 83 3.73 3.09 37.71
CA THR A 83 4.06 2.47 36.41
C THR A 83 2.80 2.11 35.66
N LYS A 84 2.57 2.74 34.51
CA LYS A 84 1.44 2.45 33.61
C LYS A 84 1.87 2.51 32.15
N THR A 85 1.11 1.85 31.28
CA THR A 85 1.26 1.99 29.83
C THR A 85 0.74 3.36 29.35
N LEU A 86 1.19 3.82 28.18
CA LEU A 86 0.67 5.07 27.60
C LEU A 86 -0.84 5.03 27.35
N ALA A 87 -1.40 3.86 27.07
CA ALA A 87 -2.83 3.66 26.88
C ALA A 87 -3.60 3.93 28.17
N GLU A 88 -3.15 3.35 29.29
CA GLU A 88 -3.77 3.55 30.60
C GLU A 88 -3.64 5.00 31.07
N TRP A 89 -2.50 5.65 30.82
CA TRP A 89 -2.32 7.09 31.08
C TRP A 89 -3.29 7.94 30.23
N ALA A 90 -3.46 7.59 28.96
CA ALA A 90 -4.37 8.29 28.05
C ALA A 90 -5.82 8.18 28.52
N GLU A 91 -6.26 6.97 28.88
CA GLU A 91 -7.62 6.68 29.33
C GLU A 91 -7.97 7.44 30.62
N GLY A 92 -7.08 7.43 31.61
CA GLY A 92 -7.30 8.13 32.88
C GLY A 92 -7.42 9.66 32.75
N LEU A 93 -6.84 10.24 31.70
CA LEU A 93 -6.84 11.69 31.45
C LEU A 93 -7.77 12.12 30.30
N ASN A 94 -8.55 11.18 29.73
CA ASN A 94 -9.36 11.42 28.53
C ASN A 94 -8.54 12.02 27.36
N LEU A 95 -7.29 11.59 27.23
CA LEU A 95 -6.41 11.95 26.12
C LEU A 95 -6.46 10.83 25.07
N SER A 96 -6.21 11.18 23.80
CA SER A 96 -5.98 10.14 22.79
C SER A 96 -4.54 9.62 22.90
N LEU A 97 -4.36 8.31 22.80
CA LEU A 97 -3.03 7.67 22.78
C LEU A 97 -2.11 8.32 21.74
N SER A 98 -2.61 8.55 20.53
CA SER A 98 -1.87 9.22 19.45
C SER A 98 -1.42 10.64 19.81
N SER A 99 -2.17 11.36 20.65
CA SER A 99 -1.77 12.69 21.11
C SER A 99 -0.61 12.62 22.10
N LEU A 100 -0.56 11.60 22.97
CA LEU A 100 0.57 11.39 23.88
C LEU A 100 1.81 10.93 23.10
N GLU A 101 1.66 10.00 22.16
CA GLU A 101 2.76 9.57 21.28
C GLU A 101 3.35 10.74 20.50
N LEU A 102 2.51 11.63 19.94
CA LEU A 102 2.98 12.80 19.21
C LEU A 102 3.73 13.79 20.12
N ARG A 103 3.35 13.91 21.41
CA ARG A 103 4.07 14.74 22.39
C ARG A 103 5.46 14.15 22.68
N LEU A 104 5.53 12.84 22.92
CA LEU A 104 6.79 12.14 23.16
C LEU A 104 7.71 12.17 21.92
N ALA A 105 7.15 11.98 20.72
CA ALA A 105 7.88 12.07 19.46
C ALA A 105 8.48 13.47 19.20
N LYS A 106 7.88 14.52 19.78
CA LYS A 106 8.42 15.89 19.77
C LYS A 106 9.47 16.14 20.87
N GLY A 107 9.83 15.12 21.65
CA GLY A 107 10.77 15.24 22.75
C GLY A 107 10.19 15.87 24.02
N MET A 108 8.87 15.96 24.16
CA MET A 108 8.24 16.44 25.39
C MET A 108 8.40 15.37 26.49
N PRO A 109 8.86 15.73 27.70
CA PRO A 109 8.92 14.78 28.81
C PRO A 109 7.50 14.35 29.19
N LEU A 110 7.35 13.11 29.67
CA LEU A 110 6.05 12.50 29.91
C LEU A 110 5.18 13.29 30.91
N GLU A 111 5.78 13.80 31.98
CA GLU A 111 5.08 14.60 33.00
C GLU A 111 4.43 15.86 32.41
N VAL A 112 5.17 16.58 31.55
CA VAL A 112 4.66 17.75 30.82
C VAL A 112 3.61 17.32 29.79
N ALA A 113 3.80 16.16 29.17
CA ALA A 113 2.84 15.62 28.23
C ALA A 113 1.51 15.22 28.89
N LEU A 114 1.50 14.79 30.15
CA LEU A 114 0.26 14.44 30.88
C LEU A 114 -0.51 15.68 31.35
N THR A 115 0.19 16.75 31.73
CA THR A 115 -0.41 18.00 32.22
C THR A 115 -0.93 18.93 31.11
N THR A 116 -0.43 18.77 29.88
CA THR A 116 -0.83 19.64 28.76
C THR A 116 -2.27 19.32 28.28
N PRO A 117 -3.22 20.28 28.26
CA PRO A 117 -4.59 20.02 27.81
C PRO A 117 -4.66 19.63 26.34
N ASN A 118 -5.62 18.77 25.97
CA ASN A 118 -5.83 18.37 24.57
C ASN A 118 -6.51 19.48 23.77
N MET A 119 -5.73 20.26 23.03
CA MET A 119 -6.27 21.37 22.22
C MET A 119 -7.17 20.90 21.06
N THR A 120 -7.13 19.62 20.69
CA THR A 120 -7.90 19.06 19.56
C THR A 120 -9.39 18.89 19.90
N LEU A 121 -9.70 18.54 21.16
CA LEU A 121 -11.08 18.41 21.62
C LEU A 121 -11.80 19.76 21.65
N LYS A 122 -11.09 20.82 22.06
CA LYS A 122 -11.64 22.19 22.08
C LYS A 122 -12.15 22.61 20.70
N ARG A 123 -11.38 22.35 19.65
CA ARG A 123 -11.80 22.63 18.26
C ARG A 123 -13.01 21.84 17.81
N ARG A 124 -13.19 20.59 18.26
CA ARG A 124 -14.37 19.78 17.90
C ARG A 124 -15.63 20.27 18.63
N LEU A 125 -15.53 20.61 19.91
CA LEU A 125 -16.64 21.17 20.67
C LEU A 125 -17.06 22.55 20.15
N ASP A 126 -16.10 23.43 19.87
CA ASP A 126 -16.37 24.76 19.30
C ASP A 126 -16.97 24.66 17.89
N LYS A 127 -16.52 23.69 17.08
CA LYS A 127 -17.07 23.45 15.75
C LYS A 127 -18.50 22.86 15.80
N LEU A 128 -18.80 22.00 16.77
CA LEU A 128 -20.15 21.47 17.02
C LEU A 128 -21.12 22.57 17.47
N ALA A 129 -20.65 23.54 18.26
CA ALA A 129 -21.44 24.70 18.66
C ALA A 129 -21.80 25.61 17.46
N CYS A 130 -20.90 25.77 16.49
CA CYS A 130 -21.16 26.58 15.28
C CYS A 130 -21.95 25.84 14.18
N SER A 131 -21.92 24.50 14.13
CA SER A 131 -22.55 23.73 13.03
C SER A 131 -24.07 23.58 13.13
N LYS A 132 -24.71 23.96 14.25
CA LYS A 132 -26.19 24.00 14.34
C LYS A 132 -26.80 25.23 13.65
N ALA A 133 -26.01 26.22 13.26
CA ALA A 133 -26.46 27.37 12.49
C ALA A 133 -26.00 27.26 11.03
N GLY A 134 -26.83 26.69 10.16
CA GLY A 134 -26.81 27.01 8.73
C GLY A 134 -25.84 26.25 7.81
N ARG A 135 -25.92 24.92 7.71
CA ARG A 135 -25.39 24.18 6.56
C ARG A 135 -26.46 23.33 5.89
N SER A 136 -27.32 24.00 5.14
CA SER A 136 -28.24 23.37 4.17
C SER A 136 -27.93 23.78 2.72
N GLY A 137 -26.70 24.25 2.42
CA GLY A 137 -26.35 24.62 1.06
C GLY A 137 -24.85 24.49 0.78
N ALA A 138 -24.53 24.05 -0.44
CA ALA A 138 -23.23 24.20 -1.11
C ALA A 138 -22.16 23.10 -0.91
N HIS A 139 -22.55 21.83 -0.97
CA HIS A 139 -21.61 20.78 -1.43
C HIS A 139 -22.21 19.89 -2.52
N THR A 140 -23.07 20.45 -3.37
CA THR A 140 -23.34 19.82 -4.67
C THR A 140 -22.11 20.08 -5.55
N PRO A 141 -21.33 19.05 -5.90
CA PRO A 141 -20.21 19.23 -6.82
C PRO A 141 -20.76 19.79 -8.14
N PRO A 142 -20.15 20.84 -8.72
CA PRO A 142 -20.63 21.40 -9.98
C PRO A 142 -20.50 20.34 -11.08
N GLY A 143 -21.64 19.91 -11.65
CA GLY A 143 -21.67 19.05 -12.83
C GLY A 143 -22.52 17.78 -12.75
N VAL A 144 -23.21 17.51 -11.63
CA VAL A 144 -24.18 16.40 -11.55
C VAL A 144 -25.53 16.99 -11.19
N SER A 145 -26.51 16.86 -12.08
CA SER A 145 -27.90 17.23 -11.80
C SER A 145 -28.45 16.31 -10.72
N ASP A 146 -29.04 16.88 -9.66
CA ASP A 146 -29.66 16.13 -8.57
C ASP A 146 -30.92 15.33 -9.01
N ASP A 147 -31.33 15.47 -10.27
CA ASP A 147 -32.50 14.82 -10.88
C ASP A 147 -32.24 13.39 -11.39
N LEU A 148 -31.06 12.80 -11.14
CA LEU A 148 -30.80 11.40 -11.49
C LEU A 148 -31.21 10.49 -10.32
N ASP A 149 -32.41 9.91 -10.41
CA ASP A 149 -32.84 8.82 -9.54
C ASP A 149 -31.79 7.71 -9.53
N ALA A 150 -31.30 7.34 -8.35
CA ALA A 150 -30.23 6.36 -8.15
C ALA A 150 -30.55 4.92 -8.64
N GLY A 151 -31.69 4.72 -9.31
CA GLY A 151 -32.17 3.43 -9.83
C GLY A 151 -32.10 3.27 -11.34
N LEU A 152 -31.80 4.31 -12.12
CA LEU A 152 -31.67 4.18 -13.58
C LEU A 152 -30.24 3.82 -13.97
N GLY A 153 -29.92 2.53 -13.82
CA GLY A 153 -28.69 1.95 -14.31
C GLY A 153 -28.49 2.30 -15.79
N THR A 154 -27.37 2.95 -16.10
CA THR A 154 -26.96 3.17 -17.48
C THR A 154 -26.73 1.81 -18.10
N GLY A 155 -27.60 1.43 -19.04
CA GLY A 155 -27.62 0.12 -19.73
C GLY A 155 -26.40 -0.12 -20.60
N ALA A 156 -25.23 -0.21 -19.97
CA ALA A 156 -23.96 -0.55 -20.58
C ALA A 156 -23.70 -2.04 -20.32
N GLY A 157 -24.06 -2.87 -21.31
CA GLY A 157 -23.34 -4.11 -21.57
C GLY A 157 -23.88 -5.40 -20.96
N SER A 158 -25.11 -5.79 -21.29
CA SER A 158 -25.48 -7.21 -21.32
C SER A 158 -25.26 -7.76 -22.73
N THR A 159 -24.01 -7.78 -23.20
CA THR A 159 -23.65 -8.65 -24.32
C THR A 159 -23.36 -10.02 -23.75
N SER A 160 -24.35 -10.92 -23.84
CA SER A 160 -24.18 -12.34 -23.62
C SER A 160 -22.99 -12.82 -24.44
N GLN A 161 -21.86 -13.08 -23.77
CA GLN A 161 -20.72 -13.70 -24.42
C GLN A 161 -21.15 -15.13 -24.76
N ALA A 162 -21.41 -15.39 -26.04
CA ALA A 162 -21.59 -16.73 -26.56
C ALA A 162 -20.28 -17.49 -26.29
N MET A 163 -20.29 -18.41 -25.33
CA MET A 163 -19.17 -19.32 -25.08
C MET A 163 -18.98 -20.20 -26.33
N PRO A 164 -17.86 -20.09 -27.07
CA PRO A 164 -17.56 -21.06 -28.12
C PRO A 164 -17.27 -22.42 -27.46
N ASN A 165 -17.93 -23.47 -27.94
CA ASN A 165 -17.68 -24.84 -27.50
C ASN A 165 -16.42 -25.35 -28.23
N ILE A 166 -15.27 -25.29 -27.57
CA ILE A 166 -13.98 -25.69 -28.14
C ILE A 166 -13.71 -27.14 -27.74
N THR A 167 -13.88 -28.07 -28.67
CA THR A 167 -13.56 -29.49 -28.48
C THR A 167 -12.13 -29.75 -28.94
N PHE A 168 -11.24 -30.16 -28.03
CA PHE A 168 -9.88 -30.58 -28.37
C PHE A 168 -9.84 -32.08 -28.66
N SER A 169 -9.62 -32.45 -29.92
CA SER A 169 -9.32 -33.83 -30.29
C SER A 169 -7.88 -34.14 -29.96
N LYS A 170 -7.67 -35.14 -29.11
CA LYS A 170 -6.36 -35.68 -28.76
C LYS A 170 -5.94 -36.67 -29.84
N GLU A 171 -5.21 -36.19 -30.85
CA GLU A 171 -4.60 -37.06 -31.85
C GLU A 171 -3.31 -37.66 -31.28
N ALA A 172 -3.28 -38.98 -31.20
CA ALA A 172 -2.17 -39.76 -30.69
C ALA A 172 -1.06 -39.83 -31.75
N ALA A 173 0.16 -39.47 -31.38
CA ALA A 173 1.36 -39.83 -32.11
C ALA A 173 1.91 -41.13 -31.48
N GLU A 174 1.97 -42.17 -32.31
CA GLU A 174 2.68 -43.44 -32.10
C GLU A 174 4.18 -43.27 -32.38
#